data_AF-A0A450WI68-F1
#
_entry.id   AF-A0A450WI68-F1
#
_cell.length_a   1.000
_cell.length_b   1.000
_cell.length_c   1.000
_cell.angle_alpha   90.00
_cell.angle_beta   90.00
_cell.angle_gamma   90.00
#
_symmetry.space_group_name_H-M   'P 1'
#
loop_
_entity.id
_entity.type
_entity.pdbx_description
1 polymer ?
#
loop_
_entity_poly.entity_id
_entity_poly.type
_entity_poly.pdbx_seq_one_letter_code
_entity_poly.pdbx_strand_id
1 'polypeptide(L)' 'MTLDNNVAKRHPATNPFQSQMEKLVRHPSVTVLLCQNAAHAQGITTENMIKGIGFVTAEVSAVADLQEQGYRYVEP' A
#
# COMPACT_ATOMS: atom_id res chain seq x y z
N MET A 1 -6.46 4.67 18.07
CA MET A 1 -6.93 3.75 17.02
C MET A 1 -5.85 3.74 15.96
N THR A 2 -5.21 2.59 15.73
CA THR A 2 -4.02 2.46 14.86
C THR A 2 -4.41 1.69 13.61
N LEU A 3 -4.01 2.17 12.43
CA LEU A 3 -4.44 1.75 11.10
C LEU A 3 -3.36 0.84 10.48
N ASP A 4 -3.68 -0.39 10.05
CA ASP A 4 -2.73 -1.46 9.68
C ASP A 4 -3.11 -2.14 8.34
N ASN A 5 -2.17 -2.23 7.40
CA ASN A 5 -2.35 -2.80 6.05
C ASN A 5 -1.42 -4.00 5.73
N ASN A 6 -1.15 -4.89 6.70
CA ASN A 6 -0.26 -6.03 6.46
C ASN A 6 -0.98 -7.26 5.85
N VAL A 7 -0.51 -7.76 4.70
CA VAL A 7 -1.13 -8.86 3.92
C VAL A 7 -0.76 -10.27 4.43
N ALA A 8 0.31 -10.42 5.22
CA ALA A 8 0.90 -11.73 5.53
C ALA A 8 0.34 -12.44 6.77
N LYS A 9 -0.47 -11.79 7.61
CA LYS A 9 -1.09 -12.41 8.79
C LYS A 9 -2.46 -11.81 9.02
N ARG A 10 -3.51 -12.65 9.15
CA ARG A 10 -4.75 -12.28 9.85
C ARG A 10 -4.35 -11.82 11.26
N HIS A 11 -4.15 -10.51 11.40
CA HIS A 11 -3.70 -9.80 12.60
C HIS A 11 -2.37 -10.25 13.24
N PRO A 12 -1.41 -9.34 13.34
CA PRO A 12 -0.83 -8.94 14.62
C PRO A 12 -1.44 -7.61 15.06
N ALA A 13 -1.51 -7.36 16.36
CA ALA A 13 -2.12 -6.15 16.93
C ALA A 13 -1.42 -4.81 16.57
N THR A 14 -0.40 -4.82 15.68
CA THR A 14 0.34 -3.62 15.23
C THR A 14 1.27 -3.96 14.06
N ASN A 15 1.18 -3.22 12.96
CA ASN A 15 2.17 -3.20 11.88
C ASN A 15 3.55 -2.78 12.43
N PRO A 16 4.57 -3.66 12.47
CA PRO A 16 5.88 -3.30 13.01
C PRO A 16 6.61 -2.24 12.16
N PHE A 17 6.14 -2.02 10.92
CA PHE A 17 6.69 -1.02 9.99
C PHE A 17 5.83 0.23 9.87
N GLN A 18 4.81 0.39 10.73
CA GLN A 18 3.87 1.52 10.67
C GLN A 18 4.60 2.86 10.58
N SER A 19 5.55 3.09 11.48
CA SER A 19 6.26 4.38 11.58
C SER A 19 7.10 4.68 10.33
N GLN A 20 7.68 3.65 9.71
CA GLN A 20 8.46 3.74 8.49
C GLN A 20 7.53 4.01 7.30
N MET A 21 6.40 3.32 7.25
CA MET A 21 5.40 3.49 6.20
C MET A 21 4.81 4.90 6.23
N GLU A 22 4.46 5.42 7.41
CA GLU A 22 3.97 6.80 7.55
C GLU A 22 5.02 7.86 7.17
N LYS A 23 6.32 7.59 7.37
CA LYS A 23 7.39 8.47 6.89
C LYS A 23 7.43 8.51 5.36
N LEU A 24 7.32 7.36 4.70
CA LEU A 24 7.28 7.27 3.24
C LEU A 24 6.03 7.94 2.67
N VAL A 25 4.86 7.70 3.25
CA VAL A 25 3.59 8.34 2.80
C VAL A 25 3.63 9.87 2.92
N ARG A 26 4.36 10.40 3.92
CA ARG A 26 4.56 11.85 4.09
C ARG A 26 5.66 12.42 3.17
N HIS A 27 6.43 11.58 2.50
CA HIS A 27 7.54 12.05 1.67
C HIS A 27 6.99 12.59 0.33
N PRO A 28 7.31 13.84 -0.07
CA PRO A 28 6.67 14.49 -1.22
C PRO A 28 6.93 13.80 -2.56
N SER A 29 8.01 13.01 -2.65
CA SER A 29 8.40 12.28 -3.86
C SER A 29 8.02 10.80 -3.86
N VAL A 30 7.26 10.32 -2.86
CA VAL A 30 6.88 8.90 -2.76
C VAL A 30 5.36 8.79 -2.80
N THR A 31 4.85 8.02 -3.75
CA THR A 31 3.44 7.63 -3.82
C THR A 31 3.32 6.17 -3.41
N VAL A 32 2.44 5.89 -2.46
CA VAL A 32 2.20 4.54 -1.94
C VAL A 32 0.81 4.12 -2.33
N LEU A 33 0.71 2.96 -3.00
CA LEU A 33 -0.54 2.46 -3.56
C LEU A 33 -0.79 1.04 -3.04
N LEU A 34 -2.07 0.75 -2.76
CA LEU A 34 -2.54 -0.56 -2.35
C LEU A 34 -3.47 -1.13 -3.42
N CYS A 35 -3.28 -2.41 -3.75
CA CYS A 35 -4.16 -3.15 -4.65
C CYS A 35 -5.55 -3.32 -4.03
N GLN A 36 -6.61 -2.91 -4.73
CA GLN A 36 -7.99 -3.05 -4.25
C GLN A 36 -8.40 -4.50 -4.02
N ASN A 37 -7.96 -5.42 -4.90
CA ASN A 37 -8.26 -6.85 -4.73
C ASN A 37 -7.64 -7.40 -3.44
N ALA A 38 -6.39 -7.02 -3.15
CA ALA A 38 -5.71 -7.43 -1.92
C ALA A 38 -6.35 -6.78 -0.69
N ALA A 39 -6.68 -5.49 -0.76
CA ALA A 39 -7.37 -4.79 0.32
C ALA A 39 -8.70 -5.45 0.66
N HIS A 40 -9.52 -5.75 -0.35
CA HIS A 40 -10.80 -6.44 -0.16
C HIS A 40 -10.61 -7.83 0.46
N ALA A 41 -9.68 -8.64 -0.05
CA ALA A 41 -9.39 -9.96 0.48
C ALA A 41 -8.93 -9.95 1.94
N GLN A 42 -8.33 -8.85 2.39
CA GLN A 42 -7.81 -8.66 3.76
C GLN A 42 -8.74 -7.84 4.66
N GLY A 43 -9.90 -7.39 4.17
CA GLY A 43 -10.81 -6.53 4.95
C GLY A 43 -10.23 -5.16 5.28
N ILE A 44 -9.29 -4.66 4.46
CA ILE A 44 -8.74 -3.32 4.58
C ILE A 44 -9.75 -2.32 3.99
N THR A 45 -10.13 -1.33 4.78
CA THR A 45 -11.02 -0.23 4.42
C THR A 45 -10.25 1.09 4.51
N THR A 46 -10.76 2.14 3.88
CA THR A 46 -10.19 3.49 4.03
C THR A 46 -10.10 3.95 5.48
N GLU A 47 -10.96 3.44 6.35
CA GLU A 47 -11.03 3.79 7.77
C GLU A 47 -9.97 3.08 8.62
N ASN A 48 -9.48 1.91 8.19
CA ASN A 48 -8.45 1.14 8.87
C ASN A 48 -7.06 1.23 8.19
N MET A 49 -6.95 2.04 7.13
CA MET A 49 -5.77 2.23 6.28
C MET A 49 -4.97 3.48 6.66
N ILE A 50 -3.63 3.44 6.59
CA ILE A 50 -2.79 4.64 6.77
C ILE A 50 -3.25 5.77 5.83
N LYS A 51 -3.57 6.93 6.42
CA LYS A 51 -4.00 8.10 5.65
C LYS A 51 -2.89 8.54 4.69
N GLY A 52 -3.24 8.69 3.41
CA GLY A 52 -2.33 9.07 2.33
C GLY A 52 -1.89 7.92 1.44
N ILE A 53 -2.19 6.67 1.81
CA ILE A 53 -2.09 5.53 0.87
C ILE A 53 -3.24 5.63 -0.13
N GLY A 54 -2.94 5.52 -1.42
CA GLY A 54 -3.91 5.46 -2.50
C GLY A 54 -4.28 4.04 -2.87
N PHE A 55 -5.24 3.90 -3.80
CA PHE A 55 -5.64 2.60 -4.34
C PHE A 55 -5.34 2.50 -5.83
N VAL A 56 -5.03 1.28 -6.26
CA VAL A 56 -5.06 0.87 -7.67
C VAL A 56 -5.99 -0.31 -7.84
N THR A 57 -6.68 -0.37 -8.98
CA THR A 57 -7.65 -1.43 -9.28
C THR A 57 -7.00 -2.82 -9.24
N ALA A 58 -5.84 -2.95 -9.89
CA ALA A 58 -5.02 -4.15 -9.85
C ALA A 58 -3.54 -3.76 -9.91
N GLU A 59 -2.73 -4.35 -9.01
CA GLU A 59 -1.29 -4.12 -8.96
C GLU A 59 -0.59 -4.45 -10.28
N VAL A 60 -0.91 -5.61 -10.86
CA VAL A 60 -0.26 -6.10 -12.08
C VAL A 60 -0.48 -5.14 -13.27
N SER A 61 -1.66 -4.54 -13.38
CA SER A 61 -1.95 -3.54 -14.41
C SER A 61 -1.24 -2.23 -14.12
N ALA A 62 -1.25 -1.77 -12.86
CA ALA A 62 -0.56 -0.55 -12.47
C ALA A 62 0.95 -0.61 -12.70
N VAL A 63 1.58 -1.78 -12.45
CA VAL A 63 3.00 -1.98 -12.73
C VAL A 63 3.28 -1.86 -14.23
N ALA A 64 2.46 -2.51 -15.07
CA ALA A 64 2.60 -2.41 -16.53
C ALA A 64 2.44 -0.96 -17.01
N ASP A 65 1.40 -0.25 -16.57
CA ASP A 65 1.14 1.15 -16.93
C ASP A 65 2.29 2.08 -16.53
N LEU A 66 2.89 1.85 -15.35
CA LEU A 66 4.04 2.63 -14.88
C LEU A 66 5.31 2.30 -15.69
N GLN A 67 5.52 1.04 -16.05
CA GLN A 67 6.63 0.66 -16.92
C GLN A 67 6.51 1.30 -18.31
N GLU A 68 5.29 1.36 -18.88
CA GLU A 68 5.02 2.04 -20.14
C GLU A 68 5.31 3.55 -20.07
N GLN A 69 5.12 4.17 -18.90
CA GLN A 69 5.49 5.57 -18.64
C GLN A 69 7.00 5.78 -18.44
N GLY A 70 7.80 4.72 -18.51
CA GLY A 70 9.27 4.77 -18.40
C GLY A 70 9.79 4.58 -16.98
N TYR A 71 8.95 4.20 -16.02
CA TYR A 71 9.42 3.83 -14.68
C TYR A 71 10.16 2.48 -14.72
N ARG A 72 11.23 2.39 -13.92
CA ARG A 72 11.94 1.12 -13.73
C ARG A 72 11.23 0.30 -12.65
N TYR A 73 10.99 -0.96 -12.97
CA TYR A 73 10.47 -1.93 -12.00
C TYR A 73 11.60 -2.53 -11.17
N VAL A 74 11.35 -2.65 -9.86
CA VAL A 74 12.24 -3.29 -8.89
C VAL A 74 11.38 -4.13 -7.96
N GLU A 75 11.64 -5.43 -7.89
CA GLU A 75 11.10 -6.35 -6.89
C GLU A 75 12.24 -6.68 -5.90
N PRO A 76 12.17 -6.22 -4.63
CA PRO A 76 13.19 -6.45 -3.62
C PRO A 76 13.39 -7.92 -3.21
#